data_AF-A0A127V9V2-F1
#
_entry.id   AF-A0A127V9V2-F1
#
_cell.length_a   1.000
_cell.length_b   1.000
_cell.length_c   1.000
_cell.angle_alpha   90.00
_cell.angle_beta   90.00
_cell.angle_gamma   90.00
#
_symmetry.space_group_name_H-M   'P 1'
#
loop_
_entity.id
_entity.type
_entity.pdbx_description
1 polymer ?
#
loop_
_entity_poly.entity_id
_entity_poly.type
_entity_poly.pdbx_seq_one_letter_code
_entity_poly.pdbx_strand_id
1 'polypeptide(L)' 'MSNFQVDLTNCDIEPIHIPGQIQSHGFLVVIDDEMSIQFHSDNINNFIAPVPDVLIGKSIGHIESLLDQDYQPDQAGS' A
#
# COMPACT_ATOMS: atom_id res chain seq x y z
N MET A 1 -15.04 8.04 16.21
CA MET A 1 -15.12 7.51 14.83
C MET A 1 -16.52 7.80 14.32
N SER A 2 -16.68 8.89 13.59
CA SER A 2 -17.95 9.32 13.01
C SER A 2 -18.13 8.62 11.66
N ASN A 3 -19.07 7.67 11.60
CA ASN A 3 -19.52 7.03 10.36
C ASN A 3 -20.03 8.12 9.40
N PHE A 4 -19.29 8.40 8.33
CA PHE A 4 -19.78 9.24 7.25
C PHE A 4 -20.70 8.37 6.40
N GLN A 5 -22.01 8.58 6.51
CA GLN A 5 -23.02 7.82 5.78
C GLN A 5 -23.31 8.55 4.48
N VAL A 6 -22.81 8.00 3.37
CA VAL A 6 -22.96 8.60 2.03
C VAL A 6 -24.40 8.43 1.54
N ASP A 7 -25.04 9.53 1.16
CA ASP A 7 -26.38 9.63 0.59
C ASP A 7 -26.37 10.50 -0.68
N LEU A 8 -27.47 10.50 -1.46
CA LEU A 8 -27.57 11.24 -2.73
C LEU A 8 -27.41 12.77 -2.60
N THR A 9 -27.43 13.31 -1.37
CA THR A 9 -27.28 14.74 -1.07
C THR A 9 -25.89 15.11 -0.56
N ASN A 10 -24.99 14.13 -0.40
CA ASN A 10 -23.62 14.34 0.04
C ASN A 10 -22.56 13.56 -0.78
N CYS A 11 -22.98 12.88 -1.87
CA CYS A 11 -22.09 12.20 -2.83
C CYS A 11 -21.02 13.12 -3.45
N ASP A 12 -21.29 14.42 -3.55
CA ASP A 12 -20.38 15.44 -4.10
C ASP A 12 -19.32 15.94 -3.09
N ILE A 13 -19.52 15.63 -1.81
CA ILE A 13 -18.66 16.06 -0.69
C ILE A 13 -17.76 14.91 -0.22
N GLU A 14 -18.00 13.68 -0.68
CA GLU A 14 -17.15 12.55 -0.33
C GLU A 14 -15.70 12.83 -0.75
N PRO A 15 -14.73 12.80 0.18
CA PRO A 15 -13.32 13.02 -0.13
C PRO A 15 -12.73 11.79 -0.83
N ILE A 16 -13.23 11.46 -2.02
CA ILE A 16 -12.72 10.41 -2.91
C ILE A 16 -11.24 10.64 -3.28
N HIS A 17 -10.75 11.87 -3.12
CA HIS A 17 -9.38 12.28 -3.43
C HIS A 17 -8.36 11.94 -2.33
N ILE A 18 -8.82 11.58 -1.12
CA ILE A 18 -7.96 11.10 -0.03
C ILE A 18 -8.38 9.66 0.28
N PRO A 19 -7.95 8.68 -0.52
CA PRO A 19 -8.25 7.29 -0.24
C PRO A 19 -7.56 6.89 1.08
N GLY A 20 -8.35 6.84 2.16
CA GLY A 20 -7.89 6.35 3.46
C GLY A 20 -7.68 4.83 3.49
N GLN A 21 -7.99 4.14 2.40
CA GLN A 21 -7.88 2.69 2.22
C GLN A 21 -7.50 2.37 0.77
N ILE A 22 -6.72 1.30 0.59
CA ILE A 22 -6.37 0.74 -0.73
C ILE A 22 -7.24 -0.47 -1.06
N GLN A 23 -7.30 -0.87 -2.33
CA GLN A 23 -7.88 -2.16 -2.71
C GLN A 23 -7.00 -3.31 -2.20
N SER A 24 -7.61 -4.41 -1.76
CA SER A 24 -6.92 -5.49 -1.04
C SER A 24 -6.10 -6.45 -1.90
N HIS A 25 -6.13 -6.31 -3.23
CA HIS A 25 -5.45 -7.22 -4.17
C HIS A 25 -3.93 -6.96 -4.29
N GLY A 26 -3.43 -5.89 -3.66
CA GLY A 26 -2.01 -5.53 -3.61
C GLY A 26 -1.71 -4.76 -2.32
N PHE A 27 -0.50 -4.25 -2.20
CA PHE A 27 -0.09 -3.37 -1.12
C PHE A 27 0.44 -2.04 -1.68
N LEU A 28 0.56 -1.03 -0.82
CA LEU A 28 1.07 0.29 -1.18
C LEU A 28 2.25 0.65 -0.29
N VAL A 29 3.26 1.29 -0.87
CA VAL A 29 4.41 1.87 -0.18
C VAL A 29 4.61 3.29 -0.70
N VAL A 30 4.81 4.24 0.21
CA VAL A 30 5.16 5.64 -0.12
C VAL A 30 6.61 5.84 0.26
N ILE A 31 7.37 6.46 -0.64
CA ILE A 31 8.77 6.80 -0.44
C ILE A 31 8.99 8.31 -0.57
N ASP A 32 10.03 8.83 0.09
CA ASP A 32 10.57 10.16 -0.16
C ASP A 32 11.57 10.19 -1.33
N ASP A 33 12.13 11.37 -1.59
CA ASP A 33 13.14 11.60 -2.64
C ASP A 33 14.48 10.89 -2.36
N GLU A 34 14.76 10.54 -1.12
CA GLU A 34 15.89 9.69 -0.73
C GLU A 34 15.60 8.18 -0.80
N MET A 35 14.45 7.78 -1.37
CA MET A 35 14.00 6.39 -1.48
C MET A 35 13.77 5.70 -0.12
N SER A 36 13.49 6.48 0.93
CA SER A 36 13.14 5.97 2.26
C SER A 36 11.64 5.78 2.38
N ILE A 37 11.22 4.69 3.02
CA ILE A 37 9.81 4.33 3.21
C ILE A 37 9.19 5.26 4.26
N GLN A 38 8.18 6.01 3.86
CA GLN A 38 7.44 6.93 4.73
C GLN A 38 6.10 6.36 5.20
N PHE A 39 5.47 5.53 4.36
CA PHE A 39 4.22 4.85 4.69
C PHE A 39 4.15 3.50 3.98
N HIS A 40 3.39 2.57 4.56
CA HIS A 40 2.95 1.36 3.88
C HIS A 40 1.50 1.05 4.27
N SER A 41 0.80 0.28 3.44
CA SER A 41 -0.54 -0.20 3.78
C SER A 41 -0.50 -1.27 4.87
N ASP A 42 -1.59 -1.41 5.63
CA ASP A 42 -1.70 -2.39 6.73
C ASP A 42 -1.62 -3.86 6.23
N ASN A 43 -2.06 -4.09 5.00
CA ASN A 43 -2.11 -5.42 4.39
C ASN A 43 -0.76 -5.88 3.79
N ILE A 44 0.31 -5.11 3.92
CA ILE A 44 1.62 -5.44 3.33
C ILE A 44 2.15 -6.81 3.76
N ASN A 45 1.87 -7.21 5.01
CA ASN A 45 2.24 -8.51 5.58
C ASN A 45 1.58 -9.71 4.87
N ASN A 46 0.53 -9.47 4.09
CA ASN A 46 -0.11 -10.52 3.29
C ASN A 46 0.68 -10.82 2.00
N PHE A 47 1.58 -9.92 1.59
CA PHE A 47 2.30 -10.00 0.32
C PHE A 47 3.81 -10.21 0.49
N ILE A 48 4.40 -9.68 1.56
CA ILE A 48 5.82 -9.87 1.88
C ILE A 48 5.97 -10.52 3.26
N ALA A 49 6.75 -11.61 3.31
CA ALA A 49 7.01 -12.40 4.52
C ALA A 49 8.07 -11.76 5.42
N PRO A 50 8.10 -12.16 6.71
CA PRO A 50 7.75 -11.29 7.81
C PRO A 50 8.49 -9.94 7.73
N VAL A 51 7.69 -8.91 7.53
CA VAL A 51 8.15 -7.53 7.58
C VAL A 51 8.77 -7.26 8.97
N PRO A 52 10.00 -6.75 9.07
CA PRO A 52 10.56 -6.35 10.35
C PRO A 52 9.64 -5.31 11.01
N ASP A 53 9.54 -5.32 12.35
CA ASP A 53 8.62 -4.49 13.14
C ASP A 53 8.61 -2.99 12.75
N VAL A 54 9.66 -2.51 12.06
CA VAL A 54 9.72 -1.17 11.46
C VAL A 54 10.25 -1.24 10.01
N LEU A 55 9.38 -0.99 9.03
CA LEU A 55 9.75 -0.64 7.64
C LEU A 55 10.00 0.85 7.46
N ILE A 56 9.32 1.69 8.25
CA ILE A 56 9.39 3.14 8.14
C ILE A 56 10.83 3.61 8.36
N GLY A 57 11.32 4.47 7.48
CA GLY A 57 12.69 4.98 7.48
C GLY A 57 13.74 4.04 6.88
N LYS A 58 13.36 2.83 6.44
CA LYS A 58 14.27 1.97 5.67
C LYS A 58 14.25 2.37 4.20
N SER A 59 15.37 2.13 3.50
CA SER A 59 15.41 2.27 2.04
C SER A 59 14.48 1.25 1.37
N ILE A 60 13.85 1.65 0.27
CA ILE A 60 13.01 0.77 -0.57
C ILE A 60 13.73 -0.50 -1.02
N GLY A 61 15.06 -0.46 -1.19
CA GLY A 61 15.86 -1.65 -1.52
C GLY A 61 15.80 -2.75 -0.46
N HIS A 62 15.39 -2.44 0.76
CA HIS A 62 15.11 -3.46 1.77
C HIS A 62 13.92 -4.35 1.38
N ILE A 63 12.91 -3.80 0.69
CA ILE A 63 11.77 -4.58 0.21
C ILE A 63 12.20 -5.57 -0.86
N GLU A 64 13.13 -5.20 -1.75
CA GLU A 64 13.67 -6.13 -2.76
C GLU A 64 14.27 -7.39 -2.14
N SER A 65 14.91 -7.25 -0.98
CA SER A 65 15.45 -8.41 -0.24
C SER A 65 14.40 -9.29 0.43
N LEU A 66 13.17 -8.79 0.58
CA LEU A 66 12.04 -9.48 1.21
C LEU A 66 11.08 -10.09 0.19
N LEU A 67 11.15 -9.67 -1.09
CA LEU A 67 10.39 -10.24 -2.18
C LEU A 67 11.05 -11.57 -2.59
N ASP A 68 10.27 -12.66 -2.59
CA ASP A 68 10.70 -13.90 -3.24
C ASP A 68 10.97 -13.60 -4.73
N GLN A 69 12.13 -14.01 -5.23
CA GLN A 69 12.63 -13.67 -6.58
C GLN A 69 11.83 -14.31 -7.73
N ASP A 70 10.72 -14.97 -7.44
CA ASP A 70 9.91 -15.70 -8.42
C ASP A 70 8.90 -14.81 -9.17
N TYR A 71 8.89 -13.48 -8.95
CA TYR A 71 8.03 -12.58 -9.72
C TYR A 71 8.51 -12.45 -11.18
N GLN A 72 7.84 -13.20 -12.08
CA GLN A 72 7.95 -13.07 -13.53
C GLN A 72 6.83 -12.15 -14.04
N PRO A 73 7.12 -10.92 -14.52
CA PRO A 73 6.09 -9.98 -14.97
C PRO A 73 5.31 -10.45 -16.22
N ASP A 74 5.81 -11.48 -16.93
CA ASP A 74 5.31 -11.89 -18.25
C ASP A 74 4.20 -12.96 -18.23
N GLN A 75 3.67 -13.38 -17.07
CA GLN A 75 2.60 -14.38 -16.99
C GLN A 75 1.19 -13.79 -16.79
N ALA A 76 1.04 -12.46 -16.71
CA ALA A 76 -0.25 -11.79 -16.64
C ALA A 76 -0.78 -11.48 -18.05
N GLY A 77 -0.98 -12.51 -18.87
CA GLY A 77 -1.58 -12.33 -20.18
C GLY A 77 -1.32 -13.47 -21.15
N SER A 78 -2.02 -14.59 -20.98
CA SER A 78 -2.54 -15.37 -22.10
C SER A 78 -3.67 -16.31 -21.67
#